data_AF-A0A946V989-F1
#
_entry.id   AF-A0A946V989-F1
#
_cell.length_a   1.000
_cell.length_b   1.000
_cell.length_c   1.000
_cell.angle_alpha   90.00
_cell.angle_beta   90.00
_cell.angle_gamma   90.00
#
_symmetry.space_group_name_H-M   'P 1'
#
loop_
_entity.id
_entity.type
_entity.pdbx_description
1 polymer ?
#
loop_
_entity_poly.entity_id
_entity_poly.type
_entity_poly.pdbx_seq_one_letter_code
_entity_poly.pdbx_strand_id
1 'polypeptide(L)'
;MNTYTLLAATDLSPSSHNTVQRAAMLAQQISAQLELVHVIEKRELEELQRLLGETLKENIQSQNQKLLKELANDIGGSLGITAGCHLVEGEVLDSITKQADHLSANLLVIGVRGA
;
A
#
# COMPACT_ATOMS: atom_id res chain seq x y z
N MET A 1 25.55 -4.46 -6.45
CA MET A 1 24.42 -4.43 -7.41
C MET A 1 23.35 -3.57 -6.76
N ASN A 2 22.84 -2.54 -7.43
CA ASN A 2 21.75 -1.73 -6.87
C ASN A 2 20.47 -2.57 -6.97
N THR A 3 19.84 -2.86 -5.84
CA THR A 3 18.52 -3.49 -5.82
C THR A 3 17.49 -2.44 -6.20
N TYR A 4 16.68 -2.72 -7.22
CA TYR A 4 15.57 -1.84 -7.59
C TYR A 4 14.41 -2.02 -6.61
N THR A 5 13.71 -0.94 -6.28
CA THR A 5 12.53 -0.94 -5.40
C THR A 5 11.32 -0.37 -6.14
N LEU A 6 10.23 -1.13 -6.17
CA LEU A 6 8.94 -0.73 -6.72
C LEU A 6 7.99 -0.46 -5.56
N LEU A 7 7.38 0.72 -5.54
CA LEU A 7 6.30 1.05 -4.60
C LEU A 7 4.96 0.99 -5.33
N ALA A 8 4.03 0.16 -4.88
CA ALA A 8 2.67 0.10 -5.41
C ALA A 8 1.70 0.71 -4.40
N ALA A 9 0.96 1.74 -4.84
CA ALA A 9 -0.11 2.32 -4.03
C ALA A 9 -1.41 1.54 -4.23
N THR A 10 -2.12 1.29 -3.13
CA THR A 10 -3.40 0.58 -3.12
C THR A 10 -4.40 1.28 -2.20
N ASP A 11 -5.65 1.34 -2.65
CA ASP A 11 -6.82 1.74 -1.84
C ASP A 11 -7.51 0.52 -1.20
N LEU A 12 -6.92 -0.68 -1.34
CA LEU A 12 -7.46 -1.97 -0.89
C LEU A 12 -8.79 -2.39 -1.53
N SER A 13 -9.25 -1.67 -2.55
CA SER A 13 -10.39 -2.07 -3.37
C SER A 13 -10.06 -3.31 -4.21
N PRO A 14 -11.05 -4.13 -4.59
CA PRO A 14 -10.83 -5.24 -5.53
C PRO A 14 -10.17 -4.79 -6.85
N SER A 15 -10.46 -3.58 -7.32
CA SER A 15 -9.85 -3.04 -8.54
C SER A 15 -8.35 -2.78 -8.41
N SER A 16 -7.86 -2.31 -7.26
CA SER A 16 -6.44 -2.03 -7.05
C SER A 16 -5.58 -3.29 -6.92
N HIS A 17 -6.19 -4.46 -6.65
CA HIS A 17 -5.48 -5.75 -6.64
C HIS A 17 -4.80 -6.02 -7.98
N ASN A 18 -5.44 -5.67 -9.10
CA ASN A 18 -4.84 -5.80 -10.44
C ASN A 18 -3.59 -4.93 -10.61
N THR A 19 -3.57 -3.74 -10.00
CA THR A 19 -2.41 -2.84 -10.01
C THR A 19 -1.26 -3.47 -9.23
N VAL A 20 -1.54 -3.98 -8.02
CA VAL A 20 -0.52 -4.62 -7.19
C VAL A 20 0.01 -5.90 -7.84
N GLN A 21 -0.86 -6.72 -8.44
CA GLN A 21 -0.45 -7.92 -9.16
C GLN A 21 0.50 -7.58 -10.32
N ARG A 22 0.22 -6.53 -11.09
CA ARG A 22 1.11 -6.07 -12.17
C ARG A 22 2.45 -5.58 -11.64
N ALA A 23 2.45 -4.83 -10.54
CA ALA A 23 3.69 -4.39 -9.89
C ALA A 23 4.54 -5.58 -9.42
N ALA A 24 3.90 -6.61 -8.88
CA ALA A 24 4.56 -7.83 -8.44
C ALA A 24 5.14 -8.66 -9.59
N MET A 25 4.40 -8.84 -10.69
CA MET A 25 4.92 -9.48 -11.89
C MET A 25 6.14 -8.74 -12.45
N LEU A 26 6.10 -7.40 -12.46
CA LEU A 26 7.23 -6.60 -12.89
C LEU A 26 8.43 -6.76 -11.95
N ALA A 27 8.20 -6.68 -10.63
CA ALA A 27 9.23 -6.85 -9.63
C ALA A 27 9.93 -8.22 -9.74
N GLN A 28 9.15 -9.29 -9.91
CA GLN A 28 9.65 -10.65 -10.17
C GLN A 28 10.53 -10.68 -11.43
N GLN A 29 10.04 -10.12 -12.54
CA GLN A 29 10.74 -10.14 -13.83
C GLN A 29 12.11 -9.45 -13.79
N ILE A 30 12.24 -8.37 -13.02
CA ILE A 30 13.48 -7.59 -12.93
C ILE A 30 14.27 -7.85 -11.64
N SER A 31 13.85 -8.82 -10.82
CA SER A 31 14.44 -9.11 -9.50
C SER A 31 14.52 -7.88 -8.59
N ALA A 32 13.45 -7.08 -8.56
CA ALA A 32 13.29 -5.92 -7.68
C ALA A 32 12.55 -6.28 -6.39
N GLN A 33 12.73 -5.43 -5.37
CA GLN A 33 11.91 -5.43 -4.16
C GLN A 33 10.55 -4.80 -4.46
N LEU A 34 9.49 -5.39 -3.92
CA LEU A 34 8.14 -4.83 -3.98
C LEU A 34 7.76 -4.29 -2.60
N GLU A 35 7.25 -3.08 -2.58
CA GLU A 35 6.70 -2.41 -1.41
C GLU A 35 5.27 -1.97 -1.71
N LEU A 36 4.36 -2.17 -0.77
CA LEU A 36 2.96 -1.75 -0.90
C LEU A 36 2.69 -0.61 0.07
N VAL A 37 1.98 0.42 -0.38
CA VAL A 37 1.51 1.51 0.48
C VAL A 37 0.00 1.65 0.40
N HIS A 38 -0.62 1.73 1.58
CA HIS A 38 -2.00 2.18 1.74
C HIS A 38 -2.01 3.41 2.64
N VAL A 39 -2.74 4.45 2.22
CA VAL A 39 -2.90 5.69 3.00
C VAL A 39 -4.30 5.76 3.56
N ILE A 40 -4.41 5.90 4.87
CA ILE A 40 -5.65 6.28 5.55
C ILE A 40 -5.72 7.81 5.56
N GLU A 41 -6.76 8.37 4.93
CA GLU A 41 -6.93 9.82 4.88
C GLU A 41 -7.17 10.38 6.28
N LYS A 42 -6.20 11.18 6.76
CA LYS A 42 -6.17 11.66 8.15
C LYS A 42 -7.43 12.43 8.53
N ARG A 43 -7.89 13.33 7.65
CA ARG A 43 -9.07 14.18 7.90
C ARG A 43 -10.34 13.34 8.09
N GLU A 44 -10.52 12.32 7.25
CA GLU A 44 -11.69 11.44 7.33
C GLU A 44 -11.63 10.57 8.59
N LEU A 45 -10.44 10.07 8.94
CA LEU A 45 -10.24 9.29 10.15
C LEU A 45 -10.51 10.10 11.42
N GLU A 46 -10.04 11.34 11.48
CA GLU A 46 -10.28 12.26 12.60
C GLU A 46 -11.77 12.62 12.73
N GLU A 47 -12.45 12.86 11.60
CA GLU A 47 -13.89 13.13 11.59
C GLU A 47 -14.69 11.92 12.13
N LEU A 48 -14.33 10.73 11.70
CA LEU A 48 -14.98 9.50 12.13
C LEU A 48 -14.71 9.21 13.61
N GLN A 49 -13.48 9.43 14.08
CA GLN A 49 -13.11 9.35 15.50
C GLN A 49 -13.94 10.32 16.35
N ARG A 50 -14.14 11.55 15.87
CA ARG A 50 -14.95 12.55 16.59
C ARG A 50 -16.42 12.11 16.73
N LEU A 51 -16.96 11.44 15.72
CA LEU A 51 -18.36 11.01 15.70
C LEU A 51 -18.60 9.70 16.47
N LEU A 52 -17.62 8.79 16.47
CA LEU A 52 -17.83 7.40 16.88
C LEU A 52 -16.83 6.89 17.94
N GLY A 53 -15.85 7.70 18.34
CA GLY A 53 -14.90 7.42 19.44
C GLY A 53 -13.54 6.83 19.00
N GLU A 54 -12.59 6.80 19.94
CA GLU A 54 -11.18 6.41 19.69
C GLU A 54 -11.02 4.95 19.28
N THR A 55 -11.83 4.03 19.83
CA THR A 55 -11.79 2.61 19.49
C THR A 55 -12.05 2.34 18.00
N LEU A 56 -12.79 3.22 17.32
CA LEU A 56 -13.01 3.08 15.88
C LEU A 56 -11.73 3.33 15.08
N LYS A 57 -10.92 4.32 15.46
CA LYS A 57 -9.66 4.61 14.77
C LYS A 57 -8.73 3.39 14.81
N GLU A 58 -8.57 2.80 15.99
CA GLU A 58 -7.75 1.59 16.18
C GLU A 58 -8.26 0.41 15.36
N ASN A 59 -9.59 0.22 15.33
CA ASN A 59 -10.22 -0.83 14.53
C ASN A 59 -9.97 -0.63 13.03
N ILE A 60 -10.09 0.60 12.51
CA ILE A 60 -9.84 0.91 11.10
C ILE A 60 -8.37 0.67 10.75
N GLN A 61 -7.44 1.14 11.58
CA GLN A 61 -6.01 0.91 11.36
C GLN A 61 -5.68 -0.59 11.37
N SER A 62 -6.21 -1.34 12.35
CA SER A 62 -6.01 -2.79 12.46
C SER A 62 -6.58 -3.56 11.26
N GLN A 63 -7.79 -3.20 10.82
CA GLN A 63 -8.43 -3.81 9.65
C GLN A 63 -7.64 -3.54 8.37
N ASN A 64 -7.24 -2.29 8.12
CA ASN A 64 -6.45 -1.94 6.93
C ASN A 64 -5.07 -2.62 6.96
N GLN A 65 -4.41 -2.69 8.12
CA GLN A 65 -3.14 -3.41 8.27
C GLN A 65 -3.30 -4.89 7.95
N LYS A 66 -4.40 -5.50 8.36
CA LYS A 66 -4.71 -6.91 8.07
C LYS A 66 -4.93 -7.13 6.56
N LEU A 67 -5.79 -6.32 5.95
CA LEU A 67 -6.09 -6.41 4.50
C LEU A 67 -4.84 -6.19 3.64
N LEU A 68 -4.00 -5.22 4.00
CA LEU A 68 -2.75 -4.95 3.28
C LEU A 68 -1.79 -6.14 3.35
N LYS A 69 -1.68 -6.79 4.52
CA LYS A 69 -0.87 -8.00 4.70
C LYS A 69 -1.43 -9.21 3.94
N GLU A 70 -2.74 -9.37 3.94
CA GLU A 70 -3.41 -10.43 3.17
C GLU A 70 -3.11 -10.27 1.68
N LEU A 71 -3.29 -9.05 1.14
CA LEU A 71 -2.94 -8.72 -0.24
C LEU A 71 -1.47 -9.01 -0.57
N ALA A 72 -0.55 -8.62 0.31
CA ALA A 72 0.87 -8.87 0.14
C ALA A 72 1.21 -10.37 0.14
N ASN A 73 0.60 -11.14 1.04
CA ASN A 73 0.82 -12.58 1.16
C ASN A 73 0.25 -13.34 -0.04
N ASP A 74 -0.97 -12.99 -0.49
CA ASP A 74 -1.64 -13.65 -1.61
C ASP A 74 -0.83 -13.50 -2.90
N ILE A 75 -0.38 -12.26 -3.17
CA ILE A 75 0.40 -11.95 -4.36
C ILE A 75 1.82 -12.53 -4.23
N GLY A 76 2.46 -12.37 -3.08
CA GLY A 76 3.79 -12.88 -2.81
C GLY A 76 3.88 -14.40 -2.92
N GLY A 77 2.90 -15.13 -2.37
CA GLY A 77 2.81 -16.58 -2.46
C GLY A 77 2.63 -17.08 -3.89
N SER A 78 1.81 -16.38 -4.70
CA SER A 78 1.56 -16.76 -6.09
C SER A 78 2.78 -16.57 -7.02
N LEU A 79 3.66 -15.62 -6.70
CA LEU A 79 4.80 -15.24 -7.54
C LEU A 79 6.17 -15.60 -6.92
N GLY A 80 6.19 -16.15 -5.70
CA GLY A 80 7.43 -16.48 -5.00
C GLY A 80 8.28 -15.26 -4.65
N ILE A 81 7.66 -14.10 -4.41
CA ILE A 81 8.34 -12.88 -3.98
C ILE A 81 7.80 -12.42 -2.62
N THR A 82 8.55 -11.59 -1.91
CA THR A 82 8.05 -10.92 -0.69
C THR A 82 7.71 -9.47 -0.99
N ALA A 83 6.61 -8.99 -0.42
CA ALA A 83 6.20 -7.60 -0.51
C ALA A 83 6.17 -6.96 0.88
N GLY A 84 6.87 -5.83 1.05
CA GLY A 84 6.74 -5.03 2.27
C GLY A 84 5.42 -4.25 2.31
N CYS A 85 4.98 -3.87 3.51
CA CYS A 85 3.67 -3.25 3.73
C CYS A 85 3.81 -1.97 4.55
N HIS A 86 3.32 -0.87 4.01
CA HIS A 86 3.34 0.45 4.63
C HIS A 86 1.91 0.99 4.76
N LEU A 87 1.39 1.00 6.00
CA LEU A 87 0.15 1.71 6.32
C LEU A 87 0.50 3.09 6.84
N VAL A 88 0.08 4.12 6.12
CA VAL A 88 0.41 5.52 6.42
C VAL A 88 -0.87 6.30 6.71
N GLU A 89 -0.83 7.23 7.66
CA GLU A 89 -1.91 8.18 7.91
C GLU A 89 -1.49 9.57 7.41
N GLY A 90 -2.29 10.22 6.58
CA GLY A 90 -1.95 11.55 6.06
C GLY A 90 -2.80 11.98 4.86
N GLU A 91 -2.31 12.97 4.12
CA GLU A 91 -2.88 13.34 2.81
C GLU A 91 -2.34 12.40 1.75
N VAL A 92 -3.24 11.78 0.97
CA VAL A 92 -2.93 10.64 0.08
C VAL A 92 -1.70 10.88 -0.80
N LEU A 93 -1.69 11.98 -1.57
CA LEU A 93 -0.60 12.26 -2.50
C LEU A 93 0.72 12.51 -1.78
N ASP A 94 0.72 13.38 -0.77
CA ASP A 94 1.92 13.74 0.00
C ASP A 94 2.51 12.53 0.74
N SER A 95 1.64 11.70 1.34
CA SER A 95 2.04 10.46 2.01
C SER A 95 2.66 9.45 1.04
N ILE A 96 2.06 9.24 -0.13
CA ILE A 96 2.61 8.32 -1.15
C ILE A 96 3.98 8.83 -1.64
N THR A 97 4.10 10.12 -1.95
CA THR A 97 5.38 10.69 -2.44
C THR A 97 6.46 10.62 -1.37
N LYS A 98 6.16 10.96 -0.12
CA LYS A 98 7.10 10.84 1.00
C LYS A 98 7.53 9.40 1.24
N GLN A 99 6.60 8.44 1.10
CA GLN A 99 6.93 7.03 1.24
C GLN A 99 7.83 6.55 0.08
N ALA A 100 7.57 7.00 -1.15
CA ALA A 100 8.42 6.70 -2.30
C ALA A 100 9.85 7.24 -2.09
N ASP A 101 9.99 8.48 -1.62
CA ASP A 101 11.28 9.09 -1.31
C ASP A 101 11.99 8.36 -0.16
N HIS A 102 11.26 8.03 0.91
CA HIS A 102 11.80 7.32 2.07
C HIS A 102 12.38 5.95 1.70
N LEU A 103 11.68 5.22 0.83
CA LEU A 103 12.12 3.92 0.31
C LEU A 103 13.15 4.03 -0.81
N SER A 104 13.47 5.25 -1.26
CA SER A 104 14.26 5.47 -2.48
C SER A 104 13.71 4.68 -3.67
N ALA A 105 12.38 4.63 -3.79
CA ALA A 105 11.68 3.84 -4.79
C ALA A 105 12.07 4.29 -6.20
N ASN A 106 12.40 3.33 -7.06
CA ASN A 106 12.79 3.61 -8.44
C ASN A 106 11.58 3.72 -9.38
N LEU A 107 10.44 3.17 -8.96
CA LEU A 107 9.19 3.23 -9.69
C LEU A 107 8.02 3.25 -8.71
N LEU A 108 7.14 4.24 -8.86
CA LEU A 108 5.84 4.29 -8.22
C LEU A 108 4.78 3.75 -9.20
N VAL A 109 4.01 2.76 -8.75
CA VAL A 109 2.91 2.15 -9.50
C VAL A 109 1.58 2.56 -8.88
N ILE A 110 0.73 3.19 -9.69
CA ILE A 110 -0.61 3.66 -9.29
C ILE A 110 -1.67 3.09 -10.23
N GLY A 111 -2.85 2.82 -9.69
CA GLY A 111 -4.02 2.42 -10.48
C GLY A 111 -4.63 3.61 -11.21
N VAL A 112 -5.14 3.38 -12.43
CA VAL A 112 -5.87 4.41 -13.19
C VAL A 112 -7.21 4.77 -12.53
N ARG A 113 -7.76 3.85 -11.73
CA ARG A 113 -8.99 4.02 -10.97
C ARG A 113 -8.80 3.47 -9.56
N GLY A 114 -9.21 4.25 -8.58
CA GLY A 114 -9.53 3.78 -7.23
C GLY A 114 -11.04 3.70 -7.03
N ALA A 115 -11.47 3.14 -5.91
CA ALA A 115 -12.84 3.17 -5.42
C ALA A 115 -13.14 4.45 -4.64
#